data_AF-A0A7C6WS46-F1
#
_entry.id   AF-A0A7C6WS46-F1
#
_cell.length_a   1.000
_cell.length_b   1.000
_cell.length_c   1.000
_cell.angle_alpha   90.00
_cell.angle_beta   90.00
_cell.angle_gamma   90.00
#
_symmetry.space_group_name_H-M   'P 1'
#
loop_
_entity.id
_entity.type
_entity.pdbx_description
1 polymer ?
#
loop_
_entity_poly.entity_id
_entity_poly.type
_entity_poly.pdbx_seq_one_letter_code
_entity_poly.pdbx_strand_id
1 'polypeptide(L)' 'VYPSQANFICFEVPDASKVYKQLEAKGILIRSFGNAPILGNCVRISVGSKEQNDILLKELAECLK' A
#
# COMPACT_ATOMS: atom_id res chain seq x y z
N VAL A 1 7.02 -1.23 -9.02
CA VAL A 1 7.06 -2.21 -7.90
C VAL A 1 8.50 -2.59 -7.66
N TYR A 2 8.96 -2.55 -6.40
CA TYR A 2 10.35 -2.89 -6.05
C TYR A 2 10.49 -4.39 -5.76
N PRO A 3 11.61 -5.04 -6.16
CA PRO A 3 11.86 -6.44 -5.81
C PRO A 3 12.05 -6.55 -4.28
N SER A 4 11.29 -7.44 -3.64
CA SER A 4 11.35 -7.68 -2.21
C SER A 4 11.76 -9.12 -1.91
N GLN A 5 12.66 -9.31 -0.95
CA GLN A 5 13.04 -10.62 -0.40
C GLN A 5 12.45 -10.85 1.01
N ALA A 6 11.40 -10.11 1.37
CA ALA A 6 10.76 -10.14 2.68
C ALA A 6 9.24 -10.35 2.58
N ASN A 7 8.56 -10.51 3.73
CA ASN A 7 7.10 -10.64 3.84
C ASN A 7 6.34 -9.32 3.59
N PHE A 8 6.89 -8.42 2.78
CA PHE A 8 6.26 -7.18 2.41
C PHE A 8 6.59 -6.82 0.96
N ILE A 9 5.68 -6.14 0.29
CA ILE A 9 5.87 -5.56 -1.04
C ILE A 9 5.93 -4.05 -0.88
N CYS A 10 6.94 -3.42 -1.47
CA CYS A 10 7.06 -1.98 -1.54
C CYS A 10 6.83 -1.53 -2.98
N PHE A 11 6.02 -0.50 -3.19
CA PHE A 11 5.80 0.07 -4.50
C PHE A 11 5.49 1.57 -4.39
N GLU A 12 5.79 2.27 -5.47
CA GLU A 12 5.48 3.69 -5.60
C GLU A 12 4.05 3.86 -6.14
N VAL A 13 3.34 4.82 -5.56
CA VAL A 13 2.01 5.28 -5.94
C VAL A 13 2.04 6.80 -6.08
N PRO A 14 1.22 7.38 -6.95
CA PRO A 14 1.23 8.83 -7.18
C PRO A 14 0.94 9.66 -5.93
N ASP A 15 0.16 9.14 -4.98
CA ASP A 15 -0.10 9.81 -3.71
C ASP A 15 -0.24 8.80 -2.56
N ALA A 16 0.88 8.53 -1.87
CA ALA A 16 0.93 7.52 -0.81
C ALA A 16 0.05 7.88 0.39
N SER A 17 -0.10 9.17 0.68
CA SER A 17 -0.93 9.68 1.78
C SER A 17 -2.42 9.49 1.51
N LYS A 18 -2.87 9.75 0.27
CA LYS A 18 -4.25 9.52 -0.15
C LYS A 18 -4.60 8.03 -0.15
N VAL A 19 -3.75 7.20 -0.75
CA VAL A 19 -3.93 5.74 -0.78
C VAL A 19 -3.97 5.17 0.64
N TYR A 20 -3.08 5.62 1.53
CA TYR A 20 -3.10 5.26 2.96
C TYR A 20 -4.44 5.60 3.61
N LYS A 21 -4.93 6.83 3.48
CA LYS A 21 -6.20 7.25 4.10
C LYS A 21 -7.41 6.47 3.56
N GLN A 22 -7.44 6.16 2.27
CA GLN A 22 -8.53 5.39 1.67
C GLN A 22 -8.53 3.94 2.18
N LEU A 23 -7.35 3.32 2.26
CA LEU A 23 -7.21 1.96 2.80
C LEU A 23 -7.50 1.92 4.31
N GLU A 24 -7.05 2.91 5.08
CA GLU A 24 -7.36 3.06 6.51
C GLU A 24 -8.88 3.17 6.74
N ALA A 25 -9.58 3.97 5.94
CA ALA A 25 -11.05 4.08 5.98
C ALA A 25 -11.77 2.77 5.66
N LYS A 26 -11.14 1.88 4.90
CA LYS A 26 -11.62 0.53 4.55
C LYS A 26 -11.18 -0.53 5.57
N GLY A 27 -10.49 -0.13 6.65
CA GLY A 27 -10.01 -1.04 7.71
C GLY A 27 -8.71 -1.77 7.36
N ILE A 28 -8.01 -1.34 6.30
CA ILE A 28 -6.77 -1.95 5.83
C ILE A 28 -5.60 -1.06 6.24
N LEU A 29 -4.84 -1.51 7.24
CA LEU A 29 -3.68 -0.79 7.73
C LEU A 29 -2.43 -1.13 6.89
N ILE A 30 -1.98 -0.18 6.07
CA ILE A 30 -0.71 -0.28 5.32
C ILE A 30 0.33 0.70 5.85
N ARG A 31 1.62 0.47 5.57
CA ARG A 31 2.68 1.40 5.99
C ARG A 31 2.98 2.35 4.84
N SER A 32 2.63 3.63 4.94
CA SER A 32 3.02 4.64 3.96
C SER A 32 4.35 5.29 4.36
N PHE A 33 5.18 5.59 3.36
CA PHE A 33 6.37 6.43 3.50
C PHE A 33 6.09 7.86 3.02
N GLY A 34 4.81 8.25 2.97
CA GLY A 34 4.35 9.53 2.45
C GLY A 34 4.97 10.77 3.11
N ASN A 35 5.45 10.61 4.34
CA ASN A 35 6.08 11.68 5.11
C ASN A 35 7.62 11.71 4.98
N ALA A 36 8.21 10.84 4.15
CA ALA A 36 9.65 10.79 3.92
C ALA A 36 10.05 11.66 2.72
N PRO A 37 11.06 12.55 2.85
CA PRO A 37 11.42 13.52 1.81
C PRO A 37 11.92 12.90 0.49
N ILE A 38 12.35 11.63 0.49
CA ILE A 38 12.88 10.91 -0.69
C ILE A 38 11.95 9.77 -1.14
N LEU A 39 11.07 9.28 -0.26
CA LEU A 39 10.16 8.15 -0.51
C LEU A 39 8.68 8.54 -0.36
N GLY A 40 8.35 9.83 -0.56
CA GLY A 40 7.00 10.40 -0.32
C GLY A 40 5.87 9.73 -1.11
N ASN A 41 6.21 8.91 -2.10
CA ASN A 41 5.26 8.20 -2.94
C ASN A 41 5.28 6.68 -2.70
N CYS A 42 6.08 6.17 -1.77
CA CYS A 42 6.18 4.73 -1.53
C CYS A 42 5.20 4.26 -0.45
N VAL A 43 4.56 3.12 -0.73
CA VAL A 43 3.76 2.35 0.21
C VAL A 43 4.34 0.95 0.35
N ARG A 44 4.33 0.46 1.59
CA ARG A 44 4.73 -0.89 1.95
C ARG A 44 3.55 -1.64 2.52
N ILE A 45 3.29 -2.79 1.92
CA ILE A 45 2.21 -3.69 2.27
C ILE A 45 2.81 -4.99 2.76
N SER A 46 2.39 -5.45 3.94
CA SER A 46 2.76 -6.78 4.42
C SER A 46 1.93 -7.84 3.69
N VAL A 47 2.59 -8.89 3.20
CA VAL A 47 1.91 -10.01 2.54
C VAL A 47 1.39 -10.95 3.63
N GLY A 48 0.07 -11.02 3.77
CA GLY A 48 -0.62 -11.86 4.74
C GLY A 48 -1.28 -13.08 4.08
N SER A 49 -2.44 -13.47 4.60
CA SER A 49 -3.27 -14.51 4.01
C SER A 49 -3.77 -14.12 2.62
N LYS A 50 -4.03 -15.13 1.76
CA LYS A 50 -4.52 -14.91 0.38
C LYS A 50 -5.79 -14.06 0.34
N GLU A 51 -6.73 -14.28 1.25
CA GLU A 51 -7.98 -13.52 1.35
C GLU A 51 -7.74 -12.04 1.69
N GLN A 52 -6.82 -11.76 2.62
CA GLN A 52 -6.45 -10.38 2.97
C GLN A 52 -5.77 -9.67 1.79
N ASN A 53 -4.91 -10.38 1.07
CA ASN A 53 -4.24 -9.84 -0.11
C ASN A 53 -5.24 -9.59 -1.25
N ASP A 54 -6.24 -10.45 -1.44
CA ASP A 54 -7.26 -10.29 -2.49
C ASP A 54 -8.13 -9.05 -2.24
N ILE A 55 -8.60 -8.89 -0.99
CA ILE A 55 -9.33 -7.69 -0.56
C ILE A 55 -8.45 -6.46 -0.78
N LEU A 56 -7.20 -6.49 -0.32
CA LEU A 56 -6.28 -5.36 -0.47
C LEU A 56 -6.05 -4.99 -1.94
N LEU A 57 -5.85 -5.97 -2.83
CA LEU A 57 -5.65 -5.73 -4.26
C LEU A 57 -6.89 -5.12 -4.91
N LYS A 58 -8.08 -5.59 -4.51
CA LYS A 58 -9.35 -5.03 -4.96
C LYS A 58 -9.52 -3.58 -4.52
N GLU A 59 -9.30 -3.29 -3.24
CA GLU A 59 -9.43 -1.92 -2.72
C GLU A 59 -8.36 -0.99 -3.29
N LEU A 60 -7.14 -1.49 -3.50
CA LEU A 60 -6.05 -0.74 -4.13
C LEU A 60 -6.39 -0.39 -5.58
N ALA A 61 -6.96 -1.33 -6.34
CA ALA A 61 -7.41 -1.09 -7.70
C ALA A 61 -8.54 -0.05 -7.76
N GLU A 62 -9.42 0.00 -6.76
CA GLU A 62 -10.43 1.06 -6.64
C GLU A 62 -9.82 2.43 -6.27
N CYS A 63 -8.77 2.47 -5.44
CA CYS A 63 -8.10 3.72 -5.06
C CYS A 63 -7.20 4.29 -6.16
N LEU A 64 -6.73 3.45 -7.09
CA LEU A 64 -5.87 3.84 -8.22
C LEU A 64 -6.66 4.21 -9.49
N LYS A 65 -8.00 4.07 -9.50
CA LYS A 65 -8.87 4.63 -10.53
C LYS A 65 -9.04 6.14 -10.35
#